data_AF-A0A9D4PHV8-F1
#
_entry.id   AF-A0A9D4PHV8-F1
#
_cell.length_a   1.000
_cell.length_b   1.000
_cell.length_c   1.000
_cell.angle_alpha   90.00
_cell.angle_beta   90.00
_cell.angle_gamma   90.00
#
_symmetry.space_group_name_H-M   'P 1'
#
loop_
_entity.id
_entity.type
_entity.pdbx_description
1 polymer ?
#
loop_
_entity_poly.entity_id
_entity_poly.type
_entity_poly.pdbx_seq_one_letter_code
_entity_poly.pdbx_strand_id
1 'polypeptide(L)'
;MTCSVTNHFKWYGLLCHLTGSLHIRDLHRGPDNARATLRSWYTLYASCCVLAIYAGEFAYILKGTRNEFQGSHSSTKISYILIYAFTQLKVAVNVATSASKASQFLEFFRAAQRFERVSGFRRSRDSFATSKVFLVLRAVMVAIYCCAAAMTFAYLAEHYNETPSLASRTVLQMLAVLNFLLYLPHDTVYSIVMRPCCEVLVAYVRAQYEELSTVSGKTDPLSRMQSVSRLERVRSNLCEVRNLKRRLEMVWKWPLLLAGVNVLLSTSVDAAASFYKLVSREGIFLSAVFSAYQAVDFVELSMLSQSMVNEV
;
A
#
# COMPACT_ATOMS: atom_id res chain seq x y z
N MET A 1 12.36 23.90 -8.30
CA MET A 1 12.17 22.54 -8.85
C MET A 1 11.45 21.68 -7.81
N THR A 2 10.28 21.14 -8.16
CA THR A 2 9.54 20.16 -7.35
C THR A 2 10.16 18.77 -7.53
N CYS A 3 10.43 18.05 -6.44
CA CYS A 3 11.04 16.71 -6.49
C CYS A 3 10.08 15.68 -7.11
N SER A 4 10.59 14.78 -7.96
CA SER A 4 9.75 13.86 -8.75
C SER A 4 8.97 12.91 -7.86
N VAL A 5 9.61 12.42 -6.78
CA VAL A 5 8.97 11.57 -5.77
C VAL A 5 7.80 12.30 -5.09
N THR A 6 7.98 13.56 -4.70
CA THR A 6 6.92 14.32 -4.00
C THR A 6 5.75 14.67 -4.93
N ASN A 7 6.02 14.92 -6.21
CA ASN A 7 4.97 15.15 -7.20
C ASN A 7 4.16 13.87 -7.48
N HIS A 8 4.82 12.70 -7.58
CA HIS A 8 4.12 11.43 -7.73
C HIS A 8 3.34 11.04 -6.46
N PHE A 9 3.89 11.38 -5.30
CA PHE A 9 3.29 11.10 -4.01
C PHE A 9 2.17 12.08 -3.62
N LYS A 10 1.94 13.18 -4.34
CA LYS A 10 1.03 14.26 -3.88
C LYS A 10 -0.40 13.78 -3.60
N TRP A 11 -0.98 13.01 -4.52
CA TRP A 11 -2.34 12.48 -4.37
C TRP A 11 -2.43 11.37 -3.32
N TYR A 12 -1.45 10.46 -3.32
CA TYR A 12 -1.35 9.38 -2.34
C TYR A 12 -1.14 9.92 -0.92
N GLY A 13 -0.27 10.91 -0.76
CA GLY A 13 -0.04 11.61 0.50
C GLY A 13 -1.27 12.38 0.98
N LEU A 14 -2.05 12.98 0.07
CA LEU A 14 -3.32 13.60 0.42
C LEU A 14 -4.34 12.57 0.91
N LEU A 15 -4.50 11.46 0.18
CA LEU A 15 -5.40 10.37 0.59
C LEU A 15 -5.02 9.84 1.98
N CYS A 16 -3.75 9.49 2.18
CA CYS A 16 -3.27 8.99 3.47
C CYS A 16 -3.35 10.04 4.58
N HIS A 17 -3.30 11.32 4.24
CA HIS A 17 -3.54 12.39 5.20
C HIS A 17 -5.01 12.46 5.58
N LEU A 18 -5.92 12.51 4.61
CA LEU A 18 -7.36 12.56 4.86
C LEU A 18 -7.84 11.36 5.67
N THR A 19 -7.25 10.19 5.45
CA THR A 19 -7.67 8.96 6.13
C THR A 19 -6.94 8.72 7.44
N GLY A 20 -5.96 9.55 7.82
CA GLY A 20 -5.19 9.36 9.04
C GLY A 20 -4.10 8.29 8.96
N SER A 21 -3.84 7.71 7.79
CA SER A 21 -2.91 6.58 7.64
C SER A 21 -1.44 6.98 7.48
N LEU A 22 -1.13 8.26 7.22
CA LEU A 22 0.25 8.78 7.13
C LEU A 22 0.52 9.91 8.12
N HIS A 23 1.59 9.79 8.91
CA HIS A 23 1.99 10.74 9.96
C HIS A 23 2.99 11.81 9.49
N ILE A 24 2.88 12.26 8.23
CA ILE A 24 3.71 13.32 7.65
C ILE A 24 2.81 14.46 7.18
N ARG A 25 3.03 15.67 7.70
CA ARG A 25 2.33 16.89 7.28
C ARG A 25 3.09 17.67 6.23
N ASP A 26 2.35 18.43 5.43
CA ASP A 26 2.86 19.41 4.45
C ASP A 26 3.79 18.88 3.36
N LEU A 27 3.81 17.56 3.15
CA LEU A 27 4.63 16.94 2.11
C LEU A 27 4.27 17.42 0.69
N HIS A 28 3.03 17.85 0.47
CA HIS A 28 2.57 18.46 -0.77
C HIS A 28 3.27 19.81 -1.08
N ARG A 29 3.83 20.49 -0.08
CA ARG A 29 4.63 21.73 -0.21
C ARG A 29 6.12 21.46 -0.39
N GLY A 30 6.52 20.19 -0.44
CA GLY A 30 7.89 19.72 -0.62
C GLY A 30 8.52 19.11 0.64
N PRO A 31 9.59 18.30 0.48
CA PRO A 31 10.22 17.54 1.57
C PRO A 31 10.87 18.43 2.64
N ASP A 32 11.36 19.60 2.25
CA ASP A 32 12.04 20.56 3.14
C ASP A 32 11.07 21.19 4.14
N ASN A 33 9.82 21.43 3.71
CA ASN A 33 8.76 22.03 4.53
C ASN A 33 7.97 21.00 5.36
N ALA A 34 8.08 19.72 5.00
CA ALA A 34 7.32 18.66 5.62
C ALA A 34 7.85 18.30 7.02
N ARG A 35 6.94 17.90 7.91
CA ARG A 35 7.26 17.50 9.30
C ARG A 35 6.55 16.20 9.65
N ALA A 36 7.29 15.31 10.32
CA ALA A 36 6.68 14.15 10.97
C ALA A 36 5.92 14.61 12.22
N THR A 37 4.64 14.28 12.32
CA THR A 37 3.79 14.71 13.44
C THR A 37 3.29 13.53 14.24
N LEU A 38 3.99 13.23 15.33
CA LEU A 38 3.60 12.23 16.33
C LEU A 38 2.79 12.81 17.51
N ARG A 39 2.76 14.13 17.67
CA ARG A 39 2.05 14.83 18.75
C ARG A 39 1.22 15.96 18.17
N SER A 40 0.05 15.65 17.65
CA SER A 40 -0.86 16.67 17.11
C SER A 40 -2.32 16.21 17.17
N TRP A 41 -3.27 17.14 17.03
CA TRP A 41 -4.70 16.83 16.84
C TRP A 41 -4.96 15.81 15.72
N TYR A 42 -4.07 15.77 14.74
CA TYR A 42 -4.13 14.79 13.67
C TYR A 42 -3.81 13.36 14.12
N THR A 43 -2.93 13.20 15.11
CA THR A 43 -2.65 11.88 15.72
C THR A 43 -3.87 11.38 16.49
N LEU A 44 -4.61 12.27 17.17
CA LEU A 44 -5.87 11.91 17.82
C LEU A 44 -6.92 11.49 16.78
N TYR A 45 -7.07 12.27 15.71
CA TYR A 45 -7.93 11.93 14.58
C TYR A 45 -7.60 10.55 13.97
N ALA A 46 -6.32 10.32 13.64
CA ALA A 46 -5.85 9.04 13.10
C ALA A 46 -6.15 7.87 14.04
N SER A 47 -5.89 8.03 15.34
CA SER A 47 -6.24 7.02 16.35
C SER A 47 -7.74 6.75 16.41
N CYS A 48 -8.60 7.77 16.32
CA CYS A 48 -10.05 7.60 16.25
C CYS A 48 -10.48 6.83 14.99
N CYS A 49 -9.90 7.12 13.83
CA CYS A 49 -10.15 6.37 12.60
C CYS A 49 -9.78 4.90 12.75
N VAL A 50 -8.61 4.62 13.34
CA VAL A 50 -8.14 3.24 13.59
C VAL A 50 -9.04 2.52 14.58
N LEU A 51 -9.45 3.16 15.67
CA LEU A 51 -10.39 2.59 16.63
C LEU A 51 -11.77 2.30 16.01
N ALA A 52 -12.26 3.19 15.14
CA ALA A 52 -13.51 2.97 14.41
C ALA A 52 -13.43 1.74 13.50
N ILE A 53 -12.29 1.58 12.80
CA ILE A 53 -12.01 0.38 11.98
C ILE A 53 -12.08 -0.88 12.84
N TYR A 54 -11.32 -0.95 13.93
CA TYR A 54 -11.32 -2.13 14.79
C TYR A 54 -12.68 -2.41 15.41
N ALA A 55 -13.41 -1.38 15.83
CA ALA A 55 -14.75 -1.53 16.40
C ALA A 55 -15.75 -2.09 15.37
N GLY A 56 -15.72 -1.58 14.14
CA GLY A 56 -16.58 -2.06 13.06
C GLY A 56 -16.27 -3.50 12.65
N GLU A 57 -14.99 -3.81 12.50
CA GLU A 57 -14.51 -5.15 12.14
C GLU A 57 -14.79 -6.17 13.25
N PHE A 58 -14.60 -5.79 14.53
CA PHE A 58 -14.87 -6.67 15.67
C PHE A 58 -16.37 -6.96 15.81
N ALA A 59 -17.21 -5.95 15.56
CA ALA A 59 -18.66 -6.13 15.51
C ALA A 59 -19.08 -7.05 14.35
N TYR A 60 -18.42 -6.97 13.21
CA TYR A 60 -18.64 -7.88 12.06
C TYR A 60 -18.30 -9.32 12.43
N ILE A 61 -17.14 -9.57 13.05
CA ILE A 61 -16.74 -10.93 13.46
C ILE A 61 -17.65 -11.54 14.48
N LEU A 62 -17.94 -10.83 15.57
CA LEU A 62 -18.73 -11.38 16.67
C LEU A 62 -20.11 -11.83 16.18
N LYS A 63 -20.61 -11.18 15.12
CA LYS A 63 -21.89 -11.52 14.49
C LYS A 63 -21.76 -12.57 13.38
N GLY A 64 -20.74 -12.48 12.53
CA GLY A 64 -20.47 -13.47 11.48
C GLY A 64 -20.20 -14.86 12.05
N THR A 65 -19.33 -14.94 13.08
CA THR A 65 -19.04 -16.19 13.82
C THR A 65 -20.29 -16.78 14.51
N ARG A 66 -21.24 -15.93 14.92
CA ARG A 66 -22.47 -16.37 15.58
C ARG A 66 -23.56 -16.84 14.61
N ASN A 67 -23.61 -16.34 13.38
CA ASN A 67 -24.69 -16.64 12.43
C ASN A 67 -24.28 -17.53 11.25
N GLU A 68 -23.12 -17.30 10.62
CA GLU A 68 -22.71 -18.06 9.42
C GLU A 68 -22.08 -19.41 9.76
N PHE A 69 -21.52 -19.54 10.96
CA PHE A 69 -20.77 -20.71 11.37
C PHE A 69 -21.55 -21.66 12.29
N GLN A 70 -22.85 -21.48 12.52
CA GLN A 70 -23.64 -22.41 13.37
C GLN A 70 -23.63 -23.86 12.84
N GLY A 71 -23.44 -24.06 11.52
CA GLY A 71 -23.37 -25.38 10.88
C GLY A 71 -21.99 -25.83 10.39
N SER A 72 -20.92 -25.02 10.54
CA SER A 72 -19.60 -25.37 10.00
C SER A 72 -18.76 -26.23 10.97
N HIS A 73 -17.85 -27.04 10.43
CA HIS A 73 -16.82 -27.71 11.23
C HIS A 73 -15.95 -26.70 12.00
N SER A 74 -15.53 -27.06 13.22
CA SER A 74 -14.71 -26.24 14.11
C SER A 74 -13.41 -25.75 13.45
N SER A 75 -12.82 -26.57 12.58
CA SER A 75 -11.60 -26.22 11.84
C SER A 75 -11.80 -25.02 10.92
N THR A 76 -12.93 -24.91 10.22
CA THR A 76 -13.26 -23.77 9.36
C THR A 76 -13.36 -22.48 10.16
N LYS A 77 -14.03 -22.52 11.33
CA LYS A 77 -14.19 -21.35 12.21
C LYS A 77 -12.84 -20.82 12.65
N ILE A 78 -11.94 -21.72 13.05
CA ILE A 78 -10.58 -21.38 13.46
C ILE A 78 -9.81 -20.74 12.29
N SER A 79 -9.92 -21.29 11.08
CA SER A 79 -9.26 -20.71 9.89
C SER A 79 -9.73 -19.29 9.57
N TYR A 80 -11.03 -19.01 9.62
CA TYR A 80 -11.55 -17.64 9.39
C TYR A 80 -11.15 -16.67 10.49
N ILE A 81 -11.18 -17.10 11.76
CA ILE A 81 -10.69 -16.30 12.89
C ILE A 81 -9.20 -15.97 12.68
N LEU A 82 -8.39 -16.93 12.23
CA LEU A 82 -6.97 -16.72 11.94
C LEU A 82 -6.76 -15.73 10.81
N ILE A 83 -7.44 -15.87 9.66
CA ILE A 83 -7.30 -14.89 8.55
C ILE A 83 -7.60 -13.48 9.04
N TYR A 84 -8.69 -13.32 9.79
CA TYR A 84 -9.04 -12.01 10.29
C TYR A 84 -8.01 -11.49 11.30
N ALA A 85 -7.57 -12.32 12.25
CA ALA A 85 -6.56 -11.92 13.22
C ALA A 85 -5.28 -11.45 12.51
N PHE A 86 -4.85 -12.16 11.46
CA PHE A 86 -3.71 -11.78 10.64
C PHE A 86 -3.96 -10.50 9.82
N THR A 87 -5.16 -10.34 9.29
CA THR A 87 -5.57 -9.15 8.53
C THR A 87 -5.57 -7.91 9.43
N GLN A 88 -6.11 -8.03 10.64
CA GLN A 88 -6.08 -6.97 11.66
C GLN A 88 -4.66 -6.69 12.15
N LEU A 89 -3.85 -7.73 12.39
CA LEU A 89 -2.44 -7.57 12.75
C LEU A 89 -1.65 -6.82 11.66
N LYS A 90 -1.92 -7.12 10.38
CA LYS A 90 -1.32 -6.41 9.24
C LYS A 90 -1.68 -4.92 9.28
N VAL A 91 -2.96 -4.57 9.47
CA VAL A 91 -3.40 -3.17 9.63
C VAL A 91 -2.72 -2.51 10.83
N ALA A 92 -2.63 -3.20 11.98
CA ALA A 92 -1.93 -2.69 13.16
C ALA A 92 -0.47 -2.35 12.87
N VAL A 93 0.25 -3.26 12.20
CA VAL A 93 1.67 -3.07 11.88
C VAL A 93 1.85 -1.99 10.83
N ASN A 94 0.95 -1.85 9.86
CA ASN A 94 0.95 -0.75 8.90
C ASN A 94 0.86 0.61 9.62
N VAL A 95 -0.09 0.74 10.55
CA VAL A 95 -0.29 1.96 11.34
C VAL A 95 0.92 2.25 12.22
N ALA A 96 1.36 1.24 12.98
CA ALA A 96 2.51 1.37 13.87
C ALA A 96 3.78 1.75 13.10
N THR A 97 3.98 1.17 11.92
CA THR A 97 5.11 1.51 11.04
C THR A 97 4.98 2.93 10.53
N SER A 98 3.82 3.32 9.99
CA SER A 98 3.65 4.69 9.49
C SER A 98 3.86 5.75 10.58
N ALA A 99 3.43 5.49 11.80
CA ALA A 99 3.63 6.40 12.92
C ALA A 99 5.10 6.42 13.36
N SER A 100 5.67 5.27 13.74
CA SER A 100 7.01 5.16 14.32
C SER A 100 8.14 5.49 13.34
N LYS A 101 7.94 5.27 12.04
CA LYS A 101 8.94 5.46 10.99
C LYS A 101 8.71 6.70 10.12
N ALA A 102 7.76 7.57 10.49
CA ALA A 102 7.45 8.80 9.74
C ALA A 102 8.68 9.68 9.48
N SER A 103 9.58 9.81 10.45
CA SER A 103 10.82 10.59 10.32
C SER A 103 11.79 9.97 9.30
N GLN A 104 12.01 8.66 9.37
CA GLN A 104 12.86 7.92 8.44
C GLN A 104 12.32 7.99 7.02
N PHE A 105 11.00 7.91 6.87
CA PHE A 105 10.35 8.05 5.57
C PHE A 105 10.46 9.49 5.03
N LEU A 106 10.36 10.51 5.89
CA LEU A 106 10.62 11.89 5.50
C LEU A 106 12.08 12.13 5.07
N GLU A 107 13.03 11.50 5.76
CA GLU A 107 14.45 11.55 5.37
C GLU A 107 14.71 10.92 4.00
N PHE A 108 13.97 9.86 3.64
CA PHE A 108 14.01 9.29 2.29
C PHE A 108 13.63 10.33 1.24
N PHE A 109 12.53 11.07 1.41
CA PHE A 109 12.14 12.12 0.45
C PHE A 109 13.18 13.24 0.34
N ARG A 110 13.77 13.65 1.47
CA ARG A 110 14.82 14.68 1.49
C ARG A 110 16.11 14.18 0.83
N ALA A 111 16.46 12.90 1.01
CA ALA A 111 17.61 12.30 0.36
C ALA A 111 17.37 12.15 -1.15
N ALA A 112 16.18 11.72 -1.57
CA ALA A 112 15.80 11.64 -2.97
C ALA A 112 15.83 13.02 -3.66
N GLN A 113 15.33 14.07 -3.00
CA GLN A 113 15.40 15.43 -3.52
C GLN A 113 16.85 15.92 -3.67
N ARG A 114 17.72 15.61 -2.71
CA ARG A 114 19.16 15.93 -2.81
C ARG A 114 19.80 15.20 -3.98
N PHE A 115 19.50 13.92 -4.15
CA PHE A 115 19.98 13.13 -5.29
C PHE A 115 19.57 13.77 -6.62
N GLU A 116 18.29 14.15 -6.80
CA GLU A 116 17.82 14.79 -8.04
C GLU A 116 18.56 16.11 -8.32
N ARG A 117 18.80 16.92 -7.28
CA ARG A 117 19.54 18.19 -7.42
C ARG A 117 21.01 17.96 -7.82
N VAL A 118 21.67 16.97 -7.23
CA VAL A 118 23.10 16.69 -7.46
C VAL A 118 23.35 15.99 -8.79
N SER A 119 22.52 15.00 -9.14
CA SER A 119 22.62 14.24 -10.39
C SER A 119 22.15 15.03 -11.61
N GLY A 120 21.40 16.13 -11.41
CA GLY A 120 20.75 16.86 -12.50
C GLY A 120 19.61 16.06 -13.15
N PHE A 121 19.08 15.05 -12.45
CA PHE A 121 18.03 14.18 -12.94
C PHE A 121 16.85 14.99 -13.51
N ARG A 122 16.56 14.79 -14.80
CA ARG A 122 15.38 15.33 -15.46
C ARG A 122 14.45 14.20 -15.80
N ARG A 123 13.20 14.32 -15.33
CA ARG A 123 12.14 13.35 -15.57
C ARG A 123 11.91 13.17 -17.07
N SER A 124 12.12 11.95 -17.57
CA SER A 124 11.56 11.55 -18.86
C SER A 124 10.05 11.43 -18.74
N ARG A 125 9.31 11.96 -19.72
CA ARG A 125 7.83 11.99 -19.73
C ARG A 125 7.23 10.59 -19.79
N ASP A 126 8.01 9.62 -20.30
CA ASP A 126 7.55 8.25 -20.61
C ASP A 126 7.92 7.21 -19.54
N SER A 127 8.77 7.54 -18.56
CA SER A 127 9.31 6.54 -17.61
C SER A 127 8.36 6.08 -16.50
N PHE A 128 7.18 6.71 -16.38
CA PHE A 128 6.25 6.53 -15.25
C PHE A 128 4.86 6.06 -15.67
N ALA A 129 4.72 5.39 -16.81
CA ALA A 129 3.46 4.76 -17.16
C ALA A 129 3.24 3.56 -16.22
N THR A 130 2.72 3.82 -15.02
CA THR A 130 1.95 2.84 -14.27
C THR A 130 0.99 2.21 -15.28
N SER A 131 1.09 0.90 -15.54
CA SER A 131 0.29 0.29 -16.61
C SER A 131 -1.18 0.64 -16.35
N LYS A 132 -1.80 1.36 -17.29
CA LYS A 132 -3.19 1.79 -17.18
C LYS A 132 -4.11 0.59 -16.88
N VAL A 133 -3.74 -0.58 -17.40
CA VAL A 133 -4.38 -1.88 -17.14
C VAL A 133 -4.39 -2.23 -15.65
N PHE A 134 -3.29 -2.03 -14.93
CA PHE A 134 -3.22 -2.34 -13.49
C PHE A 134 -4.01 -1.35 -12.64
N LEU A 135 -4.01 -0.07 -13.01
CA LEU A 135 -4.83 0.93 -12.31
C LEU A 135 -6.32 0.63 -12.46
N VAL A 136 -6.75 0.24 -13.68
CA VAL A 136 -8.11 -0.22 -13.95
C VAL A 136 -8.42 -1.49 -13.17
N LEU A 137 -7.54 -2.49 -13.17
CA LEU A 137 -7.74 -3.73 -12.42
C LEU A 137 -7.90 -3.46 -10.91
N ARG A 138 -7.06 -2.59 -10.33
CA ARG A 138 -7.15 -2.21 -8.92
C ARG A 138 -8.45 -1.46 -8.63
N ALA A 139 -8.85 -0.54 -9.49
CA ALA A 139 -10.12 0.19 -9.35
C ALA A 139 -11.32 -0.75 -9.42
N VAL A 140 -11.31 -1.71 -10.34
CA VAL A 140 -12.36 -2.73 -10.48
C VAL A 140 -12.40 -3.62 -9.23
N MET A 141 -11.27 -4.12 -8.75
CA MET A 141 -11.23 -4.95 -7.55
C MET A 141 -11.70 -4.21 -6.30
N VAL A 142 -11.31 -2.94 -6.14
CA VAL A 142 -11.82 -2.07 -5.06
C VAL A 142 -13.32 -1.86 -5.20
N ALA A 143 -13.84 -1.60 -6.41
CA ALA A 143 -15.27 -1.43 -6.63
C ALA A 143 -16.07 -2.70 -6.32
N ILE A 144 -15.60 -3.87 -6.77
CA ILE A 144 -16.24 -5.16 -6.48
C ILE A 144 -16.25 -5.40 -4.96
N TYR A 145 -15.14 -5.14 -4.28
CA TYR A 145 -15.06 -5.30 -2.84
C TYR A 145 -15.97 -4.29 -2.09
N CYS A 146 -16.01 -3.01 -2.51
CA CYS A 146 -16.94 -2.01 -1.97
C CYS A 146 -18.39 -2.48 -2.08
N CYS A 147 -18.78 -2.95 -3.28
CA CYS A 147 -20.13 -3.44 -3.53
C CYS A 147 -20.43 -4.66 -2.67
N ALA A 148 -19.50 -5.60 -2.57
CA ALA A 148 -19.69 -6.81 -1.79
C ALA A 148 -19.78 -6.51 -0.28
N ALA A 149 -18.92 -5.64 0.26
CA ALA A 149 -19.01 -5.17 1.65
C ALA A 149 -20.33 -4.42 1.92
N ALA A 150 -20.74 -3.52 1.02
CA ALA A 150 -22.01 -2.80 1.14
C ALA A 150 -23.21 -3.76 1.12
N MET A 151 -23.18 -4.80 0.28
CA MET A 151 -24.19 -5.84 0.24
C MET A 151 -24.21 -6.67 1.53
N THR A 152 -23.06 -7.07 2.06
CA THR A 152 -22.99 -7.81 3.33
C THR A 152 -23.53 -6.99 4.50
N PHE A 153 -23.20 -5.69 4.57
CA PHE A 153 -23.75 -4.80 5.59
C PHE A 153 -25.25 -4.53 5.39
N ALA A 154 -25.74 -4.44 4.15
CA ALA A 154 -27.16 -4.32 3.86
C ALA A 154 -27.94 -5.57 4.29
N TYR A 155 -27.38 -6.76 4.03
CA TYR A 155 -27.92 -8.05 4.48
C TYR A 155 -27.96 -8.14 6.01
N LEU A 156 -26.87 -7.76 6.68
CA LEU A 156 -26.82 -7.67 8.14
C LEU A 156 -27.85 -6.66 8.70
N ALA A 157 -28.05 -5.52 8.03
CA ALA A 157 -29.02 -4.53 8.48
C ALA A 157 -30.48 -5.02 8.38
N GLU A 158 -30.80 -5.83 7.36
CA GLU A 158 -32.13 -6.45 7.18
C GLU A 158 -32.40 -7.58 8.15
N HIS A 159 -31.39 -8.39 8.47
CA HIS A 159 -31.57 -9.58 9.30
C HIS A 159 -31.59 -9.30 10.80
N TYR A 160 -31.04 -8.15 11.23
CA TYR A 160 -30.85 -7.84 12.65
C TYR A 160 -31.78 -6.78 13.23
N ASN A 161 -32.48 -6.03 12.39
CA ASN A 161 -33.50 -5.12 12.85
C ASN A 161 -34.84 -5.72 12.45
N GLU A 162 -35.63 -6.14 13.43
CA GLU A 162 -37.06 -6.29 13.25
C GLU A 162 -37.59 -4.88 12.91
N THR A 163 -37.62 -4.56 11.63
CA THR A 163 -37.94 -3.24 11.04
C THR A 163 -37.09 -2.07 11.52
N PRO A 164 -35.85 -1.88 11.00
CA PRO A 164 -35.17 -0.61 11.15
C PRO A 164 -35.96 0.45 10.38
N SER A 165 -36.16 1.63 10.95
CA SER A 165 -36.62 2.76 10.16
C SER A 165 -35.68 2.97 8.96
N LEU A 166 -36.20 3.40 7.81
CA LEU A 166 -35.40 3.66 6.60
C LEU A 166 -34.16 4.53 6.91
N ALA A 167 -34.31 5.48 7.83
CA ALA A 167 -33.24 6.35 8.32
C ALA A 167 -32.11 5.57 9.01
N SER A 168 -32.42 4.67 9.96
CA SER A 168 -31.42 3.89 10.68
C SER A 168 -30.64 2.93 9.76
N ARG A 169 -31.33 2.35 8.77
CA ARG A 169 -30.71 1.50 7.74
C ARG A 169 -29.74 2.30 6.85
N THR A 170 -30.16 3.49 6.43
CA THR A 170 -29.34 4.39 5.62
C THR A 170 -28.09 4.83 6.38
N VAL A 171 -28.21 5.18 7.66
CA VAL A 171 -27.08 5.55 8.53
C VAL A 171 -26.11 4.38 8.67
N LEU A 172 -26.59 3.16 8.89
CA LEU A 172 -25.73 1.97 9.03
C LEU A 172 -24.95 1.70 7.73
N GLN A 173 -25.60 1.84 6.57
CA GLN A 173 -24.95 1.70 5.26
C GLN A 173 -23.89 2.78 5.03
N MET A 174 -24.17 4.04 5.38
CA MET A 174 -23.19 5.13 5.29
C MET A 174 -21.99 4.87 6.21
N LEU A 175 -22.22 4.40 7.44
CA LEU A 175 -21.14 4.05 8.37
C LEU A 175 -20.32 2.86 7.88
N ALA A 176 -20.93 1.86 7.25
CA ALA A 176 -20.23 0.73 6.65
C ALA A 176 -19.32 1.18 5.49
N VAL A 177 -19.85 2.01 4.58
CA VAL A 177 -19.08 2.59 3.47
C VAL A 177 -17.93 3.46 4.01
N LEU A 178 -18.19 4.28 5.03
CA LEU A 178 -17.16 5.11 5.65
C LEU A 178 -16.08 4.26 6.33
N ASN A 179 -16.47 3.21 7.07
CA ASN A 179 -15.55 2.29 7.71
C ASN A 179 -14.63 1.62 6.66
N PHE A 180 -15.20 1.23 5.53
CA PHE A 180 -14.43 0.66 4.42
C PHE A 180 -13.47 1.68 3.78
N LEU A 181 -13.95 2.90 3.50
CA LEU A 181 -13.12 3.99 2.95
C LEU A 181 -11.96 4.35 3.87
N LEU A 182 -12.12 4.18 5.18
CA LEU A 182 -11.04 4.31 6.15
C LEU A 182 -10.14 3.07 6.16
N TYR A 183 -10.70 1.86 6.13
CA TYR A 183 -9.97 0.61 6.17
C TYR A 183 -8.96 0.46 5.02
N LEU A 184 -9.41 0.69 3.78
CA LEU A 184 -8.62 0.43 2.58
C LEU A 184 -7.25 1.17 2.57
N PRO A 185 -7.18 2.47 2.86
CA PRO A 185 -5.90 3.19 2.99
C PRO A 185 -5.00 2.66 4.11
N HIS A 186 -5.54 2.14 5.20
CA HIS A 186 -4.73 1.58 6.30
C HIS A 186 -4.23 0.17 5.97
N ASP A 187 -5.04 -0.62 5.29
CA ASP A 187 -4.68 -1.94 4.81
C ASP A 187 -3.58 -1.89 3.75
N THR A 188 -3.62 -0.86 2.89
CA THR A 188 -2.76 -0.75 1.70
C THR A 188 -1.77 0.40 1.75
N VAL A 189 -1.58 1.04 2.91
CA VAL A 189 -0.66 2.17 3.06
C VAL A 189 0.75 1.81 2.59
N TYR A 190 1.22 0.60 2.89
CA TYR A 190 2.54 0.14 2.46
C TYR A 190 2.66 0.15 0.93
N SER A 191 1.64 -0.32 0.21
CA SER A 191 1.61 -0.35 -1.25
C SER A 191 1.46 1.03 -1.87
N ILE A 192 0.48 1.80 -1.37
CA ILE A 192 0.21 3.19 -1.78
C ILE A 192 1.48 4.04 -1.66
N VAL A 193 2.29 3.79 -0.63
CA VAL A 193 3.52 4.52 -0.37
C VAL A 193 4.72 3.97 -1.13
N MET A 194 4.93 2.65 -1.11
CA MET A 194 6.10 2.01 -1.70
C MET A 194 6.12 2.13 -3.22
N ARG A 195 4.98 1.92 -3.89
CA ARG A 195 4.89 1.93 -5.35
C ARG A 195 5.49 3.18 -5.99
N PRO A 196 5.02 4.41 -5.70
CA PRO A 196 5.59 5.61 -6.33
C PRO A 196 7.06 5.82 -5.96
N CYS A 197 7.50 5.37 -4.78
CA CYS A 197 8.89 5.45 -4.38
C CYS A 197 9.77 4.50 -5.20
N CYS A 198 9.35 3.24 -5.36
CA CYS A 198 10.04 2.23 -6.17
C CYS A 198 10.08 2.61 -7.66
N GLU A 199 8.97 3.11 -8.23
CA GLU A 199 8.93 3.58 -9.62
C GLU A 199 9.97 4.70 -9.86
N VAL A 200 10.14 5.62 -8.92
CA VAL A 200 11.15 6.68 -9.05
C VAL A 200 12.56 6.13 -8.91
N LEU A 201 12.79 5.17 -8.02
CA LEU A 201 14.11 4.52 -7.92
C LEU A 201 14.47 3.78 -9.20
N VAL A 202 13.55 3.03 -9.81
CA VAL A 202 13.71 2.41 -11.13
C VAL A 202 14.07 3.47 -12.18
N ALA A 203 13.36 4.59 -12.20
CA ALA A 203 13.67 5.68 -13.13
C ALA A 203 15.08 6.27 -12.92
N TYR A 204 15.54 6.39 -11.67
CA TYR A 204 16.91 6.80 -11.38
C TYR A 204 17.93 5.80 -11.94
N VAL A 205 17.73 4.51 -11.73
CA VAL A 205 18.63 3.46 -12.24
C VAL A 205 18.68 3.49 -13.77
N ARG A 206 17.53 3.56 -14.44
CA ARG A 206 17.45 3.63 -15.90
C ARG A 206 18.17 4.84 -16.47
N ALA A 207 18.03 6.02 -15.84
CA ALA A 207 18.76 7.21 -16.26
C ALA A 207 20.28 7.04 -16.12
N GLN A 208 20.74 6.35 -15.07
CA GLN A 208 22.16 6.04 -14.91
C GLN A 208 22.65 5.01 -15.94
N TYR A 209 21.82 4.02 -16.29
CA TYR A 209 22.14 3.05 -17.32
C TYR A 209 22.22 3.68 -18.72
N GLU A 210 21.31 4.60 -19.03
CA GLU A 210 21.36 5.40 -20.26
C GLU A 210 22.65 6.22 -20.31
N GLU A 211 23.01 6.92 -19.23
CA GLU A 211 24.27 7.66 -19.15
C GLU A 211 25.48 6.73 -19.35
N LEU A 212 25.48 5.54 -18.74
CA LEU A 212 26.53 4.54 -18.92
C LEU A 212 26.68 4.10 -20.38
N SER A 213 25.57 3.82 -21.07
CA SER A 213 25.58 3.42 -22.48
C SER A 213 26.21 4.47 -23.40
N THR A 214 26.01 5.76 -23.10
CA THR A 214 26.62 6.87 -23.86
C THR A 214 28.13 7.03 -23.60
N VAL A 215 28.62 6.53 -22.46
CA VAL A 215 30.04 6.58 -22.07
C VAL A 215 30.82 5.45 -22.74
N SER A 216 30.23 4.26 -22.86
CA SER A 216 30.86 3.08 -23.48
C SER A 216 31.05 3.18 -24.99
N GLY A 217 30.32 4.06 -25.69
CA GLY A 217 30.35 4.20 -27.15
C GLY A 217 31.43 5.13 -27.72
N LYS A 218 32.34 5.70 -26.90
CA LYS A 218 33.32 6.71 -27.35
C LYS A 218 34.75 6.18 -27.40
N THR A 219 35.41 6.30 -28.56
CA THR A 219 36.75 5.75 -28.84
C THR A 219 37.92 6.73 -28.66
N ASP A 220 37.67 8.04 -28.52
CA ASP A 220 38.73 9.06 -28.50
C ASP A 220 39.50 9.15 -27.16
N PRO A 221 40.83 9.36 -27.15
CA PRO A 221 41.65 9.41 -25.93
C PRO A 221 41.36 10.61 -25.01
N LEU A 222 41.08 11.81 -25.56
CA LEU A 222 40.58 12.96 -24.79
C LEU A 222 39.18 12.69 -24.21
N SER A 223 38.39 11.87 -24.91
CA SER A 223 37.09 11.40 -24.41
C SER A 223 37.24 10.39 -23.28
N ARG A 224 38.35 9.62 -23.20
CA ARG A 224 38.58 8.61 -22.15
C ARG A 224 38.68 9.20 -20.74
N MET A 225 39.43 10.29 -20.54
CA MET A 225 39.51 10.95 -19.21
C MET A 225 38.15 11.49 -18.76
N GLN A 226 37.39 12.11 -19.68
CA GLN A 226 36.03 12.55 -19.39
C GLN A 226 35.09 11.36 -19.14
N SER A 227 35.26 10.25 -19.85
CA SER A 227 34.52 9.00 -19.65
C SER A 227 34.78 8.38 -18.29
N VAL A 228 36.02 8.40 -17.77
CA VAL A 228 36.34 7.91 -16.41
C VAL A 228 35.60 8.74 -15.35
N SER A 229 35.67 10.09 -15.45
CA SER A 229 34.96 10.96 -14.49
C SER A 229 33.44 10.79 -14.51
N ARG A 230 32.86 10.51 -15.69
CA ARG A 230 31.43 10.20 -15.86
C ARG A 230 31.09 8.82 -15.29
N LEU A 231 31.94 7.82 -15.51
CA LEU A 231 31.76 6.48 -14.95
C LEU A 231 31.79 6.49 -13.42
N GLU A 232 32.72 7.23 -12.81
CA GLU A 232 32.78 7.41 -11.36
C GLU A 232 31.53 8.11 -10.81
N ARG A 233 31.02 9.12 -11.53
CA ARG A 233 29.76 9.79 -11.18
C ARG A 233 28.57 8.82 -11.25
N VAL A 234 28.44 8.06 -12.32
CA VAL A 234 27.39 7.04 -12.48
C VAL A 234 27.47 6.01 -11.34
N ARG A 235 28.67 5.52 -11.01
CA ARG A 235 28.89 4.61 -9.88
C ARG A 235 28.46 5.23 -8.55
N SER A 236 28.85 6.48 -8.28
CA SER A 236 28.47 7.19 -7.06
C SER A 236 26.95 7.37 -6.96
N ASN A 237 26.31 7.76 -8.07
CA ASN A 237 24.87 7.91 -8.15
C ASN A 237 24.14 6.58 -7.90
N LEU A 238 24.59 5.47 -8.50
CA LEU A 238 24.00 4.14 -8.25
C LEU A 238 24.15 3.71 -6.79
N CYS A 239 25.28 4.02 -6.13
CA CYS A 239 25.43 3.81 -4.69
C CYS A 239 24.39 4.59 -3.87
N GLU A 240 24.12 5.85 -4.23
CA GLU A 240 23.09 6.66 -3.58
C GLU A 240 21.68 6.09 -3.82
N VAL A 241 21.37 5.64 -5.04
CA VAL A 241 20.09 4.97 -5.34
C VAL A 241 19.93 3.69 -4.50
N ARG A 242 21.00 2.89 -4.36
CA ARG A 242 21.00 1.70 -3.48
C ARG A 242 20.77 2.07 -2.02
N ASN A 243 21.35 3.18 -1.54
CA ASN A 243 21.13 3.67 -0.18
C ASN A 243 19.68 4.13 0.03
N LEU A 244 19.08 4.79 -0.97
CA LEU A 244 17.66 5.16 -0.97
C LEU A 244 16.75 3.94 -0.91
N LYS A 245 17.02 2.91 -1.73
CA LYS A 245 16.30 1.62 -1.69
C LYS A 245 16.36 0.98 -0.31
N ARG A 246 17.54 0.87 0.29
CA ARG A 246 17.72 0.32 1.63
C ARG A 246 16.94 1.08 2.71
N ARG A 247 16.91 2.41 2.65
CA ARG A 247 16.10 3.24 3.57
C ARG A 247 14.62 2.94 3.43
N LEU A 248 14.14 2.82 2.20
CA LEU A 248 12.74 2.50 1.91
C LEU A 248 12.36 1.10 2.42
N GLU A 249 13.19 0.09 2.15
CA GLU A 249 13.00 -1.29 2.65
C GLU A 249 13.03 -1.35 4.18
N MET A 250 13.94 -0.63 4.84
CA MET A 250 14.03 -0.60 6.30
C MET A 250 12.75 -0.04 6.96
N VAL A 251 12.06 0.89 6.31
CA VAL A 251 10.78 1.41 6.81
C VAL A 251 9.68 0.36 6.66
N TRP A 252 9.58 -0.29 5.50
CA TRP A 252 8.40 -1.09 5.14
C TRP A 252 8.59 -2.61 5.23
N LYS A 253 9.73 -3.11 5.71
CA LYS A 253 10.05 -4.55 5.81
C LYS A 253 8.96 -5.37 6.50
N TRP A 254 8.50 -4.95 7.67
CA TRP A 254 7.50 -5.68 8.46
C TRP A 254 6.11 -5.67 7.82
N PRO A 255 5.58 -4.52 7.38
CA PRO A 255 4.38 -4.45 6.54
C PRO A 255 4.40 -5.40 5.34
N LEU A 256 5.50 -5.43 4.59
CA LEU A 256 5.63 -6.29 3.40
C LEU A 256 5.64 -7.77 3.76
N LEU A 257 6.35 -8.16 4.83
CA LEU A 257 6.38 -9.53 5.31
C LEU A 257 4.97 -10.01 5.70
N LEU A 258 4.25 -9.20 6.48
CA LEU A 258 2.89 -9.53 6.90
C LEU A 258 1.90 -9.54 5.74
N ALA A 259 2.05 -8.65 4.76
CA ALA A 259 1.25 -8.69 3.54
C ALA A 259 1.44 -10.02 2.78
N GLY A 260 2.68 -10.48 2.63
CA GLY A 260 2.98 -11.76 2.00
C GLY A 260 2.40 -12.96 2.76
N VAL A 261 2.55 -12.99 4.10
CA VAL A 261 1.95 -14.02 4.95
C VAL A 261 0.43 -14.00 4.86
N ASN A 262 -0.19 -12.81 4.86
CA ASN A 262 -1.64 -12.67 4.79
C ASN A 262 -2.20 -13.20 3.46
N VAL A 263 -1.54 -12.92 2.34
CA VAL A 263 -1.91 -13.47 1.02
C VAL A 263 -1.85 -15.00 1.01
N LEU A 264 -0.77 -15.59 1.54
CA LEU A 264 -0.64 -17.05 1.59
C LEU A 264 -1.73 -17.68 2.46
N LEU A 265 -2.00 -17.10 3.63
CA LEU A 265 -3.04 -17.59 4.54
C LEU A 265 -4.43 -17.45 3.91
N SER A 266 -4.79 -16.27 3.39
CA SER A 266 -6.12 -16.03 2.82
C SER A 266 -6.41 -16.93 1.62
N THR A 267 -5.47 -17.01 0.67
CA THR A 267 -5.61 -17.89 -0.50
C THR A 267 -5.70 -19.37 -0.13
N SER A 268 -4.94 -19.83 0.87
CA SER A 268 -4.99 -21.23 1.32
C SER A 268 -6.33 -21.60 1.95
N VAL A 269 -6.89 -20.72 2.77
CA VAL A 269 -8.19 -20.96 3.41
C VAL A 269 -9.32 -20.84 2.40
N ASP A 270 -9.27 -19.90 1.46
CA ASP A 270 -10.28 -19.78 0.40
C ASP A 270 -10.32 -21.01 -0.50
N ALA A 271 -9.14 -21.55 -0.84
CA ALA A 271 -9.04 -22.80 -1.58
C ALA A 271 -9.70 -23.94 -0.80
N ALA A 272 -9.35 -24.10 0.48
CA ALA A 272 -9.96 -25.12 1.35
C ALA A 272 -11.49 -24.94 1.48
N ALA A 273 -11.97 -23.72 1.73
CA ALA A 273 -13.39 -23.41 1.86
C ALA A 273 -14.18 -23.74 0.58
N SER A 274 -13.57 -23.50 -0.59
CA SER A 274 -14.15 -23.81 -1.89
C SER A 274 -14.26 -25.32 -2.14
N PHE A 275 -13.24 -26.10 -1.78
CA PHE A 275 -13.24 -27.56 -1.96
C PHE A 275 -14.22 -28.28 -1.03
N TYR A 276 -14.27 -27.86 0.23
CA TYR A 276 -15.07 -28.55 1.25
C TYR A 276 -16.48 -27.97 1.42
N LYS A 277 -16.88 -26.96 0.61
CA LYS A 277 -18.19 -26.27 0.68
C LYS A 277 -18.56 -25.82 2.10
N LEU A 278 -17.57 -25.31 2.84
CA LEU A 278 -17.69 -25.06 4.28
C LEU A 278 -18.42 -23.75 4.63
N VAL A 279 -18.67 -22.89 3.62
CA VAL A 279 -19.24 -21.55 3.75
C VAL A 279 -20.26 -21.30 2.62
N SER A 280 -21.16 -20.35 2.83
CA SER A 280 -22.09 -19.88 1.79
C SER A 280 -21.33 -19.46 0.51
N ARG A 281 -21.96 -19.63 -0.65
CA ARG A 281 -21.36 -19.22 -1.93
C ARG A 281 -20.99 -17.73 -1.97
N GLU A 282 -21.79 -16.90 -1.29
CA GLU A 282 -21.57 -15.46 -1.18
C GLU A 282 -20.33 -15.14 -0.33
N GLY A 283 -20.15 -15.83 0.80
CA GLY A 283 -18.95 -15.69 1.65
C GLY A 283 -17.68 -16.16 0.94
N ILE A 284 -17.74 -17.26 0.18
CA ILE A 284 -16.62 -17.73 -0.65
C ILE A 284 -16.28 -16.70 -1.73
N PHE A 285 -17.28 -16.11 -2.40
CA PHE A 285 -17.05 -15.10 -3.42
C PHE A 285 -16.38 -13.84 -2.87
N LEU A 286 -16.89 -13.30 -1.75
CA LEU A 286 -16.31 -12.11 -1.11
C LEU A 286 -14.85 -12.36 -0.68
N SER A 287 -14.60 -13.51 -0.07
CA SER A 287 -13.25 -13.90 0.38
C SER A 287 -12.30 -14.06 -0.81
N ALA A 288 -12.75 -14.74 -1.88
CA ALA A 288 -11.96 -14.92 -3.09
C ALA A 288 -11.62 -13.59 -3.79
N VAL A 289 -12.56 -12.64 -3.86
CA VAL A 289 -12.31 -11.29 -4.39
C VAL A 289 -11.26 -10.57 -3.54
N PHE A 290 -11.36 -10.66 -2.21
CA PHE A 290 -10.41 -10.05 -1.30
C PHE A 290 -9.01 -10.66 -1.43
N SER A 291 -8.91 -11.99 -1.49
CA SER A 291 -7.64 -12.70 -1.69
C SER A 291 -7.01 -12.38 -3.04
N ALA A 292 -7.80 -12.31 -4.11
CA ALA A 292 -7.33 -11.90 -5.42
C ALA A 292 -6.83 -10.44 -5.41
N TYR A 293 -7.52 -9.54 -4.71
CA TYR A 293 -7.09 -8.16 -4.54
C TYR A 293 -5.72 -8.08 -3.85
N GLN A 294 -5.55 -8.77 -2.72
CA GLN A 294 -4.30 -8.78 -1.99
C GLN A 294 -3.15 -9.43 -2.78
N ALA A 295 -3.43 -10.51 -3.50
CA ALA A 295 -2.46 -11.17 -4.36
C ALA A 295 -1.97 -10.24 -5.48
N VAL A 296 -2.87 -9.53 -6.16
CA VAL A 296 -2.51 -8.55 -7.19
C VAL A 296 -1.61 -7.46 -6.61
N ASP A 297 -1.98 -6.88 -5.47
CA ASP A 297 -1.19 -5.83 -4.82
C ASP A 297 0.22 -6.31 -4.42
N PHE A 298 0.32 -7.52 -3.87
CA PHE A 298 1.59 -8.10 -3.46
C PHE A 298 2.50 -8.48 -4.65
N VAL A 299 1.93 -9.08 -5.70
CA VAL A 299 2.67 -9.43 -6.93
C VAL A 299 3.22 -8.17 -7.59
N GLU A 300 2.45 -7.10 -7.62
CA GLU A 300 2.86 -5.84 -8.22
C GLU A 300 4.09 -5.22 -7.53
N LEU A 301 4.05 -5.14 -6.19
CA LEU A 301 5.20 -4.69 -5.41
C LEU A 301 6.40 -5.61 -5.55
N SER A 302 6.16 -6.91 -5.66
CA SER A 302 7.22 -7.91 -5.88
C SER A 302 7.89 -7.72 -7.24
N MET A 303 7.13 -7.48 -8.29
CA MET A 303 7.65 -7.17 -9.63
C MET A 303 8.46 -5.87 -9.65
N LEU A 304 7.96 -4.80 -9.00
CA LEU A 304 8.70 -3.54 -8.87
C LEU A 304 10.00 -3.71 -8.07
N SER A 305 9.95 -4.50 -6.99
CA SER A 305 11.12 -4.82 -6.19
C SER A 305 12.15 -5.63 -6.98
N GLN A 306 11.71 -6.64 -7.73
CA GLN A 306 12.56 -7.45 -8.61
C GLN A 306 13.18 -6.61 -9.73
N SER A 307 12.44 -5.67 -10.33
CA SER A 307 13.00 -4.72 -11.32
C SER A 307 14.17 -3.95 -10.71
N MET A 308 14.06 -3.49 -9.46
CA MET A 308 15.15 -2.81 -8.75
C MET A 308 16.29 -3.73 -8.30
N VAL A 309 16.14 -5.05 -8.35
CA VAL A 309 17.24 -6.01 -8.11
C VAL A 309 17.94 -6.35 -9.42
N ASN A 310 17.19 -6.47 -10.51
CA ASN A 310 17.74 -6.80 -11.83
C ASN A 310 18.44 -5.60 -12.49
N GLU A 311 18.01 -4.38 -12.20
CA GLU A 311 18.59 -3.16 -12.77
C GLU A 311 19.77 -2.59 -11.95
N VAL A 312 19.96 -2.98 -10.67
CA VAL A 312 21.02 -2.48 -9.76
C VAL A 312 22.12 -3.51 -9.57
#